data_AF-A0AB72Z5N9-F1
#
_entry.id   AF-A0AB72Z5N9-F1
#
_cell.length_a   1.000
_cell.length_b   1.000
_cell.length_c   1.000
_cell.angle_alpha   90.00
_cell.angle_beta   90.00
_cell.angle_gamma   90.00
#
_symmetry.space_group_name_H-M   'P 1'
#
loop_
_entity.id
_entity.type
_entity.pdbx_description
1 polymer ?
#
loop_
_entity_poly.entity_id
_entity_poly.type
_entity_poly.pdbx_seq_one_letter_code
_entity_poly.pdbx_strand_id
1 'polypeptide(L)' 'MEQIRVALNHSLQGFMIFDDGKPIGMARLLGDYAMAYLIKDVAVLSEYQHRGAGTLLML' A
#
# COMPACT_ATOMS: atom_id res chain seq x y z
N MET A 1 0.58 16.41 9.47
CA MET A 1 -0.64 15.99 8.73
C MET A 1 -0.59 16.39 7.27
N GLU A 2 -0.21 17.63 6.93
CA GLU A 2 -0.18 18.08 5.52
C GLU A 2 0.68 17.21 4.60
N GLN A 3 1.88 16.81 5.05
CA GLN A 3 2.77 15.94 4.27
C GLN A 3 2.12 14.59 3.92
N ILE A 4 1.34 14.01 4.83
CA ILE A 4 0.64 12.73 4.61
C ILE A 4 -0.46 12.94 3.56
N ARG A 5 -1.23 14.02 3.69
CA ARG A 5 -2.30 14.38 2.74
C ARG A 5 -1.75 14.55 1.33
N VAL A 6 -0.67 15.32 1.18
CA VAL A 6 0.02 15.52 -0.11
C VAL A 6 0.51 14.18 -0.65
N ALA A 7 1.18 13.37 0.17
CA ALA A 7 1.69 12.10 -0.27
C ALA A 7 0.58 11.16 -0.78
N LEU A 8 -0.58 11.11 -0.10
CA LEU A 8 -1.72 10.29 -0.52
C LEU A 8 -2.34 10.81 -1.82
N ASN A 9 -2.55 12.13 -1.94
CA ASN A 9 -3.13 12.75 -3.13
C ASN A 9 -2.25 12.61 -4.38
N HIS A 10 -0.93 12.48 -4.22
CA HIS A 10 0.03 12.32 -5.31
C HIS A 10 0.50 10.88 -5.53
N SER A 11 -0.12 9.90 -4.87
CA SER A 11 0.09 8.48 -5.21
C SER A 11 -0.73 8.14 -6.45
N LEU A 12 -0.21 7.30 -7.35
CA LEU A 12 -0.97 6.82 -8.50
C LEU A 12 -2.11 5.91 -8.03
N GLN A 13 -1.82 5.05 -7.06
CA GLN A 13 -2.79 4.13 -6.50
C GLN A 13 -2.43 3.77 -5.05
N GLY A 14 -3.45 3.61 -4.20
CA GLY A 14 -3.34 2.97 -2.89
C GLY A 14 -4.03 1.60 -2.90
N PHE A 15 -3.44 0.64 -2.20
CA PHE A 15 -3.99 -0.70 -2.01
C PHE A 15 -4.20 -0.93 -0.51
N MET A 16 -5.31 -1.58 -0.17
CA MET A 16 -5.59 -2.02 1.19
C MET A 16 -6.13 -3.44 1.18
N ILE A 17 -5.67 -4.26 2.12
CA ILE A 17 -6.26 -5.57 2.41
C ILE A 17 -7.18 -5.40 3.61
N PHE A 18 -8.38 -5.96 3.50
CA PHE A 18 -9.36 -5.99 4.56
C PHE A 18 -9.63 -7.42 5.03
N ASP A 19 -9.72 -7.59 6.34
CA ASP A 19 -10.25 -8.78 7.00
C ASP A 19 -11.43 -8.35 7.88
N ASP A 20 -12.61 -8.92 7.64
CA ASP A 20 -13.86 -8.54 8.31
C ASP A 20 -14.09 -7.00 8.39
N GLY A 21 -13.86 -6.32 7.25
CA GLY A 21 -14.01 -4.86 7.14
C GLY A 21 -12.92 -4.03 7.84
N LYS A 22 -11.94 -4.67 8.49
CA LYS A 22 -10.80 -3.99 9.14
C LYS A 22 -9.60 -3.97 8.21
N PRO A 23 -8.91 -2.82 8.04
CA PRO A 23 -7.70 -2.75 7.25
C PRO A 23 -6.56 -3.47 7.97
N ILE A 24 -5.95 -4.47 7.32
CA ILE A 24 -4.87 -5.29 7.88
C ILE A 24 -3.52 -5.12 7.16
N GLY A 25 -3.52 -4.47 6.01
CA GLY A 25 -2.31 -4.18 5.25
C GLY A 25 -2.54 -3.12 4.18
N MET A 26 -1.46 -2.47 3.76
CA MET A 26 -1.47 -1.42 2.77
C MET A 26 -0.21 -1.41 1.90
N ALA A 27 -0.33 -0.85 0.71
CA ALA A 27 0.78 -0.46 -0.15
C ALA A 27 0.37 0.75 -1.00
N ARG A 28 1.35 1.50 -1.52
CA ARG A 28 1.12 2.61 -2.44
C ARG A 28 2.00 2.48 -3.67
N LEU A 29 1.43 2.80 -4.83
CA LEU A 29 2.14 2.91 -6.09
C LEU A 29 2.37 4.39 -6.42
N LEU A 30 3.62 4.74 -6.65
CA LEU A 30 4.05 6.02 -7.18
C LEU A 30 4.68 5.79 -8.56
N GLY A 31 4.73 6.82 -9.40
CA GLY A 31 5.39 6.72 -10.69
C GLY A 31 5.01 7.84 -11.65
N ASP A 32 5.37 7.64 -12.92
CA ASP A 32 5.21 8.61 -14.00
C ASP A 32 4.25 8.15 -15.11
N TYR A 33 3.52 7.05 -14.88
CA TYR A 33 2.68 6.37 -15.87
C TYR A 33 3.43 5.87 -17.13
N ALA A 34 4.76 5.78 -17.09
CA ALA A 34 5.56 5.38 -18.23
C ALA A 34 6.73 4.48 -17.85
N MET A 35 7.80 5.05 -17.30
CA MET A 35 9.10 4.40 -17.19
C MET A 35 9.45 3.99 -15.76
N ALA A 36 9.01 4.75 -14.77
CA ALA A 36 9.44 4.57 -13.39
C ALA A 36 8.25 4.39 -12.46
N TYR A 37 8.24 3.26 -11.76
CA TYR A 37 7.27 2.94 -10.73
C TYR A 37 7.99 2.56 -9.44
N LEU A 38 7.45 3.04 -8.32
CA LEU A 38 7.94 2.73 -6.98
C LEU A 38 6.77 2.27 -6.13
N ILE A 39 6.91 1.08 -5.54
CA ILE A 39 6.03 0.62 -4.49
C ILE A 39 6.57 1.17 -3.16
N LYS A 40 5.71 1.83 -2.40
CA LYS A 40 6.06 2.48 -1.13
C LYS A 40 5.05 2.12 -0.04
N ASP A 41 5.49 2.25 1.21
CA ASP A 41 4.69 2.06 2.42
C ASP A 41 3.96 0.70 2.47
N VAL A 42 4.69 -0.36 2.10
CA VAL A 42 4.21 -1.73 2.25
C VAL A 42 4.23 -2.09 3.74
N ALA A 43 3.06 -2.33 4.30
CA ALA A 43 2.90 -2.69 5.70
C ALA A 43 1.77 -3.71 5.86
N VAL A 44 1.98 -4.67 6.76
CA VAL A 44 0.98 -5.67 7.18
C VAL A 44 1.04 -5.75 8.69
N LEU A 45 -0.13 -5.75 9.34
CA LEU A 45 -0.24 -5.95 10.80
C LEU A 45 0.45 -7.26 11.20
N SER A 46 1.19 -7.25 12.31
CA SER A 46 2.11 -8.34 12.67
C SER A 46 1.41 -9.69 12.80
N GLU A 47 0.19 -9.72 13.31
CA GLU A 47 -0.63 -10.92 13.46
C GLU A 47 -1.06 -11.54 12.11
N TYR A 48 -1.03 -10.77 11.02
CA TYR A 48 -1.34 -11.19 9.64
C TYR A 48 -0.10 -11.43 8.77
N GLN A 49 1.10 -11.22 9.29
CA GLN A 49 2.35 -11.49 8.57
C GLN A 49 2.60 -12.99 8.39
N HIS A 50 3.46 -13.34 7.42
CA HIS A 50 3.79 -14.73 7.04
C HIS A 50 2.61 -15.59 6.56
N ARG A 51 1.48 -14.96 6.21
CA ARG A 51 0.28 -15.60 5.64
C ARG A 51 0.02 -15.22 4.18
N GLY A 52 1.00 -14.62 3.50
CA GLY A 52 0.89 -14.21 2.10
C GLY A 52 0.29 -12.82 1.86
N ALA A 53 -0.16 -12.09 2.90
CA ALA A 53 -0.72 -10.74 2.74
C ALA A 53 0.28 -9.75 2.07
N GLY A 54 1.56 -9.82 2.43
CA GLY A 54 2.60 -9.00 1.77
C GLY A 54 2.79 -9.39 0.30
N THR A 55 2.69 -10.68 -0.02
CA THR A 55 2.74 -11.16 -1.42
C THR A 55 1.53 -10.68 -2.21
N LEU A 56 0.34 -10.69 -1.61
CA LEU A 56 -0.90 -10.20 -2.23
C LEU A 56 -0.83 -8.70 -2.56
N LEU A 57 -0.11 -7.90 -1.77
CA LEU A 57 0.11 -6.47 -2.07
C LEU A 57 1.07 -6.21 -3.25
N MET A 58 1.80 -7.24 -3.70
CA MET A 58 2.86 -7.12 -4.70
C MET A 58 2.49 -7.78 -6.04
N LEU A 59 1.36 -8.50 -6.11
CA LEU A 59 0.85 -9.18 -7.31
C LEU A 59 -0.38 -8.45 -7.85
#